data_AF-X1UQC8-F1
#
_entry.id   AF-X1UQC8-F1
#
_cell.length_a   1.000
_cell.length_b   1.000
_cell.length_c   1.000
_cell.angle_alpha   90.00
_cell.angle_beta   90.00
_cell.angle_gamma   90.00
#
_symmetry.space_group_name_H-M   'P 1'
#
loop_
_entity.id
_entity.type
_entity.pdbx_description
1 polymer ?
#
loop_
_entity_poly.entity_id
_entity_poly.type
_entity_poly.pdbx_seq_one_letter_code
_entity_poly.pdbx_strand_id
1 'polypeptide(L)'
;SCHRLQGVHLKDNKQGRGHFYAVSDIRSTLRTDAATVGTCWTCKSTSVPRMMKTMGNSRFYSLKWLALGSKLTGTIDCLDCHDIRYSELKVTRPALVEAFEQQGKAINDFSYQEMRSLVCAQCHSEYYFKGEKNYLVFPWQNGFSVDEVADYYDRIDFSDWTHTLSRAPMLKAQHPDYELFQAGVHADRGLSCSDCHMPYRSEGALKFTDHKIQSPLNNIVNTCLVCHPETEEKLRQNVYERQDKIAQLKKLAEATLVKAH
;
A
#
# COMPACT_ATOMS: atom_id res chain seq x y z
N SER A 1 3.92 -5.59 3.55
CA SER A 1 3.79 -7.07 3.57
C SER A 1 4.35 -7.65 2.28
N CYS A 2 4.70 -8.94 2.23
CA CYS A 2 4.83 -9.71 0.97
C CYS A 2 4.58 -11.19 1.26
N HIS A 3 3.73 -11.84 0.47
CA HIS A 3 3.34 -13.23 0.67
C HIS A 3 3.08 -13.90 -0.68
N ARG A 4 3.39 -15.20 -0.75
CA ARG A 4 3.00 -16.12 -1.83
C ARG A 4 2.89 -17.55 -1.32
N LEU A 5 3.63 -17.90 -0.26
CA LEU A 5 3.69 -19.26 0.26
C LEU A 5 2.72 -19.44 1.43
N GLN A 6 2.14 -20.64 1.54
CA GLN A 6 1.26 -21.07 2.63
C GLN A 6 1.79 -20.63 4.00
N GLY A 7 0.95 -19.98 4.80
CA GLY A 7 1.23 -19.70 6.21
C GLY A 7 2.39 -18.73 6.47
N VAL A 8 2.94 -18.04 5.47
CA VAL A 8 4.05 -17.11 5.67
C VAL A 8 3.71 -15.99 6.64
N HIS A 9 2.46 -15.48 6.63
CA HIS A 9 2.02 -14.48 7.59
C HIS A 9 1.95 -15.00 9.04
N LEU A 10 1.83 -16.32 9.24
CA LEU A 10 1.80 -16.94 10.57
C LEU A 10 3.19 -16.91 11.22
N LYS A 11 4.26 -16.79 10.42
CA LYS A 11 5.64 -16.74 10.94
C LYS A 11 5.98 -15.39 11.59
N ASP A 12 5.54 -14.29 10.97
CA ASP A 12 5.83 -12.94 11.44
C ASP A 12 4.89 -11.93 10.77
N ASN A 13 4.24 -11.08 11.56
CA ASN A 13 3.45 -9.95 11.10
C ASN A 13 3.56 -8.80 12.09
N LYS A 14 4.06 -7.66 11.62
CA LYS A 14 4.29 -6.46 12.44
C LYS A 14 3.60 -5.27 11.80
N GLN A 15 3.13 -4.35 12.64
CA GLN A 15 2.59 -3.07 12.20
C GLN A 15 3.64 -2.30 11.40
N GLY A 16 3.20 -1.59 10.36
CA GLY A 16 4.07 -0.69 9.59
C GLY A 16 4.70 0.39 10.47
N ARG A 17 5.95 0.72 10.19
CA ARG A 17 6.68 1.87 10.77
C ARG A 17 7.20 2.77 9.64
N GLY A 18 7.99 3.79 9.97
CA GLY A 18 8.43 4.79 9.01
C GLY A 18 9.12 4.20 7.77
N HIS A 19 8.93 4.86 6.61
CA HIS A 19 9.49 4.45 5.31
C HIS A 19 10.99 4.18 5.33
N PHE A 20 11.73 4.84 6.22
CA PHE A 20 13.16 4.59 6.44
C PHE A 20 13.50 3.11 6.67
N TYR A 21 12.59 2.36 7.31
CA TYR A 21 12.81 0.97 7.68
C TYR A 21 12.33 -0.04 6.64
N ALA A 22 11.76 0.38 5.50
CA ALA A 22 11.14 -0.54 4.54
C ALA A 22 12.11 -1.65 4.06
N VAL A 23 13.37 -1.31 3.78
CA VAL A 23 14.40 -2.29 3.37
C VAL A 23 14.87 -3.16 4.54
N SER A 24 15.05 -2.61 5.73
CA SER A 24 15.50 -3.40 6.88
C SER A 24 14.40 -4.36 7.36
N ASP A 25 13.14 -3.94 7.32
CA ASP A 25 11.99 -4.75 7.69
C ASP A 25 11.75 -5.90 6.72
N ILE A 26 11.85 -5.66 5.41
CA ILE A 26 11.70 -6.74 4.42
C ILE A 26 12.87 -7.73 4.45
N ARG A 27 14.05 -7.32 4.94
CA ARG A 27 15.20 -8.22 5.12
C ARG A 27 15.16 -9.02 6.42
N SER A 28 14.56 -8.47 7.47
CA SER A 28 14.56 -9.06 8.82
C SER A 28 13.31 -9.88 9.15
N THR A 29 12.25 -9.73 8.36
CA THR A 29 11.02 -10.48 8.59
C THR A 29 11.22 -11.98 8.33
N LEU A 30 10.61 -12.82 9.17
CA LEU A 30 10.63 -14.28 8.99
C LEU A 30 9.84 -14.77 7.78
N ARG A 31 9.22 -13.82 7.07
CA ARG A 31 8.43 -14.07 5.87
C ARG A 31 9.24 -14.24 4.59
N THR A 32 10.45 -13.69 4.55
CA THR A 32 11.32 -13.75 3.39
C THR A 32 12.34 -14.86 3.56
N ASP A 33 12.41 -15.75 2.57
CA ASP A 33 13.28 -16.92 2.50
C ASP A 33 13.80 -17.15 1.06
N ALA A 34 14.44 -18.29 0.82
CA ALA A 34 14.97 -18.64 -0.50
C ALA A 34 13.89 -18.82 -1.58
N ALA A 35 12.67 -19.20 -1.20
CA ALA A 35 11.58 -19.43 -2.13
C ALA A 35 10.84 -18.13 -2.51
N THR A 36 10.99 -17.09 -1.69
CA THR A 36 10.37 -15.77 -1.83
C THR A 36 10.65 -15.12 -3.19
N VAL A 37 9.62 -14.51 -3.77
CA VAL A 37 9.64 -13.93 -5.11
C VAL A 37 10.17 -12.49 -5.12
N GLY A 38 10.78 -12.09 -6.23
CA GLY A 38 11.38 -10.77 -6.43
C GLY A 38 10.38 -9.64 -6.28
N THR A 39 9.11 -9.91 -6.60
CA THR A 39 7.98 -8.99 -6.43
C THR A 39 7.87 -8.39 -5.02
N CYS A 40 8.35 -9.08 -3.98
CA CYS A 40 8.38 -8.56 -2.61
C CYS A 40 9.19 -7.26 -2.43
N TRP A 41 10.09 -6.97 -3.36
CA TRP A 41 10.88 -5.74 -3.34
C TRP A 41 10.13 -4.52 -3.87
N THR A 42 9.05 -4.70 -4.66
CA THR A 42 8.43 -3.67 -5.49
C THR A 42 8.11 -2.38 -4.72
N CYS A 43 7.63 -2.53 -3.49
CA CYS A 43 7.16 -1.42 -2.65
C CYS A 43 8.10 -1.15 -1.47
N LYS A 44 9.41 -1.36 -1.62
CA LYS A 44 10.37 -1.31 -0.50
C LYS A 44 11.63 -0.48 -0.74
N SER A 45 11.99 -0.22 -2.00
CA SER A 45 13.25 0.46 -2.32
C SER A 45 13.11 1.39 -3.51
N THR A 46 13.74 2.56 -3.40
CA THR A 46 13.86 3.56 -4.47
C THR A 46 14.64 3.07 -5.70
N SER A 47 15.40 1.97 -5.56
CA SER A 47 16.12 1.35 -6.68
C SER A 47 15.23 0.53 -7.61
N VAL A 48 14.00 0.18 -7.20
CA VAL A 48 13.09 -0.68 -7.97
C VAL A 48 12.77 -0.14 -9.37
N PRO A 49 12.33 1.12 -9.55
CA PRO A 49 11.92 1.58 -10.89
C PRO A 49 13.11 1.63 -11.85
N ARG A 50 14.31 1.99 -11.37
CA ARG A 50 15.55 1.85 -12.14
C ARG A 50 15.79 0.39 -12.54
N MET A 51 15.68 -0.54 -11.59
CA MET A 51 15.92 -1.96 -11.83
C MET A 51 14.96 -2.53 -12.87
N MET A 52 13.67 -2.24 -12.73
CA MET A 52 12.62 -2.61 -13.68
C MET A 52 12.89 -2.02 -15.08
N LYS A 53 13.30 -0.75 -15.16
CA LYS A 53 13.70 -0.12 -16.43
C LYS A 53 14.90 -0.82 -17.10
N THR A 54 15.89 -1.23 -16.32
CA THR A 54 17.11 -1.86 -16.86
C THR A 54 16.89 -3.30 -17.32
N MET A 55 16.12 -4.10 -16.58
CA MET A 55 15.96 -5.54 -16.88
C MET A 55 14.63 -5.93 -17.50
N GLY A 56 13.65 -5.02 -17.49
CA GLY A 56 12.25 -5.25 -17.87
C GLY A 56 11.40 -5.72 -16.68
N ASN A 57 10.16 -5.23 -16.61
CA ASN A 57 9.19 -5.51 -15.53
C ASN A 57 8.97 -7.01 -15.33
N SER A 58 8.66 -7.73 -16.42
CA SER A 58 8.41 -9.17 -16.37
C SER A 58 9.62 -9.96 -15.84
N ARG A 59 10.84 -9.53 -16.18
CA ARG A 59 12.06 -10.16 -15.67
C ARG A 59 12.23 -9.88 -14.20
N PHE A 60 12.07 -8.63 -13.76
CA PHE A 60 12.16 -8.24 -12.35
C PHE A 60 11.25 -9.09 -11.46
N TYR A 61 9.97 -9.23 -11.82
CA TYR A 61 9.00 -10.02 -11.04
C TYR A 61 9.34 -11.52 -11.01
N SER A 62 9.84 -12.06 -12.13
CA SER A 62 10.17 -13.49 -12.24
C SER A 62 11.38 -13.92 -11.39
N LEU A 63 12.22 -12.98 -10.97
CA LEU A 63 13.41 -13.29 -10.17
C LEU A 63 13.03 -13.71 -8.74
N LYS A 64 13.98 -14.33 -8.03
CA LYS A 64 13.87 -14.59 -6.59
C LYS A 64 14.27 -13.35 -5.79
N TRP A 65 13.68 -13.20 -4.60
CA TRP A 65 13.96 -12.10 -3.68
C TRP A 65 15.45 -11.97 -3.35
N LEU A 66 16.12 -13.09 -3.07
CA LEU A 66 17.57 -13.13 -2.78
C LEU A 66 18.43 -12.62 -3.96
N ALA A 67 18.03 -12.90 -5.20
CA ALA A 67 18.78 -12.49 -6.40
C ALA A 67 18.83 -10.97 -6.61
N LEU A 68 17.89 -10.25 -6.00
CA LEU A 68 17.79 -8.79 -6.05
C LEU A 68 18.38 -8.10 -4.81
N GLY A 69 18.58 -8.82 -3.71
CA GLY A 69 18.85 -8.24 -2.40
C GLY A 69 20.12 -7.36 -2.31
N SER A 70 21.19 -7.73 -3.03
CA SER A 70 22.43 -6.94 -3.11
C SER A 70 22.35 -5.78 -4.10
N LYS A 71 21.39 -5.83 -5.04
CA LYS A 71 21.24 -4.84 -6.12
C LYS A 71 20.26 -3.72 -5.78
N LEU A 72 19.39 -3.95 -4.80
CA LEU A 72 18.41 -2.98 -4.33
C LEU A 72 18.93 -2.30 -3.07
N THR A 73 19.34 -1.05 -3.24
CA THR A 73 19.85 -0.17 -2.19
C THR A 73 18.95 1.06 -2.06
N GLY A 74 19.01 1.69 -0.89
CA GLY A 74 18.13 2.81 -0.56
C GLY A 74 16.72 2.34 -0.22
N THR A 75 16.16 2.93 0.84
CA THR A 75 14.77 2.71 1.21
C THR A 75 13.83 3.48 0.29
N ILE A 76 12.54 3.55 0.60
CA ILE A 76 11.58 4.38 -0.12
C ILE A 76 12.02 5.85 -0.02
N ASP A 77 12.13 6.54 -1.16
CA ASP A 77 12.71 7.88 -1.27
C ASP A 77 12.20 8.63 -2.54
N CYS A 78 12.80 9.78 -2.89
CA CYS A 78 12.41 10.69 -3.97
C CYS A 78 11.99 9.99 -5.28
N LEU A 79 12.76 9.01 -5.76
CA LEU A 79 12.52 8.36 -7.06
C LEU A 79 11.30 7.44 -7.07
N ASP A 80 10.67 7.19 -5.93
CA ASP A 80 9.43 6.43 -5.88
C ASP A 80 8.22 7.29 -6.25
N CYS A 81 8.30 8.60 -6.01
CA CYS A 81 7.16 9.52 -6.13
C CYS A 81 7.40 10.71 -7.07
N HIS A 82 8.64 11.03 -7.45
CA HIS A 82 8.97 12.22 -8.22
C HIS A 82 9.77 11.94 -9.51
N ASP A 83 9.57 12.77 -10.54
CA ASP A 83 10.53 12.92 -11.63
C ASP A 83 11.69 13.83 -11.19
N ILE A 84 12.93 13.34 -11.28
CA ILE A 84 14.12 14.09 -10.81
C ILE A 84 14.43 15.36 -11.60
N ARG A 85 13.88 15.53 -12.80
CA ARG A 85 14.18 16.70 -13.64
C ARG A 85 13.36 17.91 -13.25
N TYR A 86 12.11 17.70 -12.85
CA TYR A 86 11.13 18.76 -12.61
C TYR A 86 10.50 18.70 -11.21
N SER A 87 10.84 17.69 -10.41
CA SER A 87 10.26 17.40 -9.09
C SER A 87 8.75 17.20 -9.10
N GLU A 88 8.16 16.90 -10.26
CA GLU A 88 6.74 16.63 -10.43
C GLU A 88 6.38 15.25 -9.88
N LEU A 89 5.15 15.10 -9.36
CA LEU A 89 4.63 13.81 -8.91
C LEU A 89 4.55 12.84 -10.09
N LYS A 90 5.03 11.62 -9.89
CA LYS A 90 5.10 10.60 -10.93
C LYS A 90 4.83 9.22 -10.37
N VAL A 91 3.95 8.50 -11.03
CA VAL A 91 3.82 7.06 -10.84
C VAL A 91 4.99 6.36 -11.53
N THR A 92 5.76 5.64 -10.75
CA THR A 92 6.96 4.90 -11.16
C THR A 92 6.75 3.39 -11.15
N ARG A 93 5.64 2.91 -10.56
CA ARG A 93 5.29 1.48 -10.53
C ARG A 93 4.34 1.14 -11.69
N PRO A 94 4.76 0.25 -12.61
CA PRO A 94 3.97 -0.07 -13.80
C PRO A 94 2.63 -0.71 -13.45
N ALA A 95 2.57 -1.53 -12.40
CA ALA A 95 1.34 -2.18 -11.96
C ALA A 95 0.20 -1.19 -11.65
N LEU A 96 0.49 0.01 -11.14
CA LEU A 96 -0.54 1.03 -10.90
C LEU A 96 -1.06 1.62 -12.21
N VAL A 97 -0.16 1.88 -13.16
CA VAL A 97 -0.52 2.38 -14.50
C VAL A 97 -1.43 1.35 -15.19
N GLU A 98 -1.00 0.09 -15.20
CA GLU A 98 -1.76 -1.02 -15.81
C GLU A 98 -3.12 -1.24 -15.16
N ALA A 99 -3.25 -1.02 -13.84
CA ALA A 99 -4.53 -1.14 -13.14
C ALA A 99 -5.53 -0.06 -13.58
N PHE A 100 -5.09 1.18 -13.78
CA PHE A 100 -5.96 2.25 -14.29
C PHE A 100 -6.22 2.13 -15.79
N GLU A 101 -5.26 1.65 -16.57
CA GLU A 101 -5.47 1.34 -18.00
C GLU A 101 -6.57 0.29 -18.18
N GLN A 102 -6.63 -0.72 -17.30
CA GLN A 102 -7.72 -1.72 -17.29
C GLN A 102 -9.09 -1.11 -16.97
N GLN A 103 -9.14 0.04 -16.30
CA GLN A 103 -10.34 0.83 -16.08
C GLN A 103 -10.59 1.88 -17.18
N GLY A 104 -9.78 1.89 -18.25
CA GLY A 104 -9.87 2.86 -19.33
C GLY A 104 -9.40 4.27 -18.98
N LYS A 105 -8.57 4.42 -17.95
CA LYS A 105 -8.02 5.72 -17.50
C LYS A 105 -6.51 5.76 -17.71
N ALA A 106 -5.99 6.77 -18.41
CA ALA A 106 -4.55 6.95 -18.50
C ALA A 106 -4.03 7.64 -17.24
N ILE A 107 -2.84 7.25 -16.77
CA ILE A 107 -2.29 7.80 -15.52
C ILE A 107 -2.02 9.32 -15.57
N ASN A 108 -1.88 9.87 -16.78
CA ASN A 108 -1.65 11.30 -17.00
C ASN A 108 -2.94 12.13 -17.04
N ASP A 109 -4.12 11.48 -17.04
CA ASP A 109 -5.41 12.17 -17.06
C ASP A 109 -5.85 12.62 -15.67
N PHE A 110 -5.20 12.10 -14.62
CA PHE A 110 -5.50 12.45 -13.24
C PHE A 110 -5.01 13.86 -12.89
N SER A 111 -5.83 14.58 -12.14
CA SER A 111 -5.48 15.89 -11.62
C SER A 111 -4.30 15.82 -10.64
N TYR A 112 -3.66 16.97 -10.41
CA TYR A 112 -2.61 17.08 -9.39
C TYR A 112 -3.09 16.63 -7.99
N GLN A 113 -4.35 16.93 -7.65
CA GLN A 113 -4.93 16.54 -6.36
C GLN A 113 -5.10 15.01 -6.24
N GLU A 114 -5.53 14.35 -7.30
CA GLU A 114 -5.60 12.88 -7.33
C GLU A 114 -4.20 12.26 -7.28
N MET A 115 -3.24 12.84 -8.00
CA MET A 115 -1.85 12.38 -8.01
C MET A 115 -1.19 12.39 -6.63
N ARG A 116 -1.60 13.30 -5.73
CA ARG A 116 -1.16 13.33 -4.31
C ARG A 116 -1.60 12.09 -3.51
N SER A 117 -2.59 11.35 -3.99
CA SER A 117 -2.96 10.03 -3.45
C SER A 117 -2.38 8.88 -4.28
N LEU A 118 -2.32 9.03 -5.61
CA LEU A 118 -1.86 7.96 -6.50
C LEU A 118 -0.38 7.60 -6.29
N VAL A 119 0.48 8.55 -5.92
CA VAL A 119 1.87 8.23 -5.57
C VAL A 119 1.97 7.33 -4.34
N CYS A 120 1.01 7.39 -3.42
CA CYS A 120 0.89 6.49 -2.28
C CYS A 120 0.32 5.11 -2.70
N ALA A 121 -0.71 5.12 -3.57
CA ALA A 121 -1.40 3.95 -4.09
C ALA A 121 -0.50 3.00 -4.91
N GLN A 122 0.71 3.42 -5.28
CA GLN A 122 1.73 2.53 -5.85
C GLN A 122 2.13 1.38 -4.92
N CYS A 123 1.92 1.55 -3.61
CA CYS A 123 2.36 0.63 -2.57
C CYS A 123 1.28 0.34 -1.53
N HIS A 124 0.43 1.31 -1.22
CA HIS A 124 -0.60 1.27 -0.19
C HIS A 124 -1.96 0.84 -0.78
N SER A 125 -1.96 -0.38 -1.32
CA SER A 125 -3.07 -0.97 -2.06
C SER A 125 -3.10 -2.49 -1.84
N GLU A 126 -4.27 -3.09 -2.01
CA GLU A 126 -4.45 -4.54 -2.17
C GLU A 126 -3.75 -5.01 -3.44
N TYR A 127 -3.09 -6.17 -3.39
CA TYR A 127 -2.45 -6.76 -4.55
C TYR A 127 -2.38 -8.28 -4.46
N TYR A 128 -2.23 -8.93 -5.62
CA TYR A 128 -1.86 -10.34 -5.69
C TYR A 128 -0.75 -10.57 -6.72
N PHE A 129 -0.24 -11.80 -6.77
CA PHE A 129 0.79 -12.22 -7.71
C PHE A 129 0.22 -13.12 -8.80
N LYS A 130 0.13 -12.58 -10.02
CA LYS A 130 -0.45 -13.27 -11.18
C LYS A 130 0.55 -14.18 -11.88
N GLY A 131 0.11 -15.42 -12.13
CA GLY A 131 0.80 -16.41 -12.95
C GLY A 131 2.17 -16.86 -12.42
N GLU A 132 2.87 -17.66 -13.22
CA GLU A 132 4.16 -18.24 -12.81
C GLU A 132 5.25 -17.20 -12.51
N LYS A 133 5.18 -16.06 -13.22
CA LYS A 133 6.12 -14.95 -13.11
C LYS A 133 5.87 -14.03 -11.92
N ASN A 134 4.80 -14.24 -11.14
CA ASN A 134 4.49 -13.46 -9.93
C ASN A 134 4.31 -11.98 -10.21
N TYR A 135 3.66 -11.67 -11.32
CA TYR A 135 3.45 -10.29 -11.72
C TYR A 135 2.55 -9.60 -10.70
N LEU A 136 2.96 -8.45 -10.17
CA LEU A 136 2.14 -7.70 -9.23
C LEU A 136 0.93 -7.13 -9.95
N VAL A 137 -0.27 -7.43 -9.46
CA VAL A 137 -1.53 -6.91 -10.02
C VAL A 137 -2.39 -6.37 -8.90
N PHE A 138 -3.01 -5.21 -9.14
CA PHE A 138 -4.08 -4.69 -8.30
C PHE A 138 -5.43 -5.20 -8.83
N PRO A 139 -6.26 -5.86 -8.01
CA PRO A 139 -7.51 -6.51 -8.46
C PRO A 139 -8.65 -5.50 -8.69
N TRP A 140 -8.37 -4.39 -9.37
CA TRP A 140 -9.25 -3.22 -9.45
C TRP A 140 -10.10 -3.14 -10.72
N GLN A 141 -10.11 -4.19 -11.54
CA GLN A 141 -10.79 -4.16 -12.84
C GLN A 141 -12.27 -3.75 -12.73
N ASN A 142 -12.92 -4.12 -11.63
CA ASN A 142 -14.34 -3.86 -11.39
C ASN A 142 -14.63 -2.72 -10.41
N GLY A 143 -13.59 -2.10 -9.83
CA GLY A 143 -13.75 -1.14 -8.74
C GLY A 143 -12.88 -1.50 -7.54
N PHE A 144 -13.12 -0.80 -6.42
CA PHE A 144 -12.28 -0.86 -5.22
C PHE A 144 -12.98 -1.48 -4.02
N SER A 145 -14.30 -1.73 -4.10
CA SER A 145 -15.03 -2.30 -2.97
C SER A 145 -14.61 -3.74 -2.71
N VAL A 146 -14.78 -4.19 -1.47
CA VAL A 146 -14.45 -5.57 -1.07
C VAL A 146 -15.23 -6.58 -1.90
N ASP A 147 -16.49 -6.29 -2.22
CA ASP A 147 -17.35 -7.17 -3.02
C ASP A 147 -16.86 -7.24 -4.48
N GLU A 148 -16.51 -6.12 -5.10
CA GLU A 148 -15.97 -6.10 -6.47
C GLU A 148 -14.62 -6.84 -6.58
N VAL A 149 -13.77 -6.70 -5.57
CA VAL A 149 -12.47 -7.38 -5.49
C VAL A 149 -12.67 -8.88 -5.22
N ALA A 150 -13.60 -9.27 -4.35
CA ALA A 150 -13.94 -10.67 -4.11
C ALA A 150 -14.50 -11.33 -5.39
N ASP A 151 -15.47 -10.69 -6.04
CA ASP A 151 -16.02 -11.15 -7.32
C ASP A 151 -14.94 -11.28 -8.40
N TYR A 152 -13.96 -10.38 -8.41
CA TYR A 152 -12.82 -10.49 -9.31
C TYR A 152 -12.01 -11.77 -9.06
N TYR A 153 -11.66 -12.05 -7.82
CA TYR A 153 -10.90 -13.25 -7.45
C TYR A 153 -11.67 -14.54 -7.74
N ASP A 154 -12.98 -14.57 -7.46
CA ASP A 154 -13.85 -15.72 -7.74
C ASP A 154 -13.92 -16.02 -9.25
N ARG A 155 -14.06 -14.99 -10.10
CA ARG A 155 -14.11 -15.18 -11.57
C ARG A 155 -12.84 -15.76 -12.16
N ILE A 156 -11.69 -15.52 -11.53
CA ILE A 156 -10.40 -16.04 -12.00
C ILE A 156 -9.99 -17.32 -11.24
N ASP A 157 -10.86 -17.85 -10.39
CA ASP A 157 -10.61 -19.03 -9.54
C ASP A 157 -9.28 -18.90 -8.77
N PHE A 158 -9.03 -17.72 -8.21
CA PHE A 158 -7.77 -17.42 -7.53
C PHE A 158 -7.82 -17.76 -6.05
N SER A 159 -6.74 -18.34 -5.55
CA SER A 159 -6.46 -18.43 -4.12
C SER A 159 -4.99 -18.19 -3.86
N ASP A 160 -4.70 -17.44 -2.79
CA ASP A 160 -3.34 -17.20 -2.33
C ASP A 160 -2.76 -18.44 -1.65
N TRP A 161 -3.58 -19.14 -0.86
CA TRP A 161 -3.20 -20.40 -0.23
C TRP A 161 -4.40 -21.25 0.16
N THR A 162 -4.20 -22.56 0.29
CA THR A 162 -5.16 -23.46 0.94
C THR A 162 -4.94 -23.45 2.45
N HIS A 163 -5.99 -23.15 3.23
CA HIS A 163 -5.94 -23.17 4.69
C HIS A 163 -5.60 -24.57 5.22
N THR A 164 -4.72 -24.67 6.22
CA THR A 164 -4.17 -25.97 6.66
C THR A 164 -5.14 -26.80 7.49
N LEU A 165 -6.07 -26.15 8.22
CA LEU A 165 -7.09 -26.82 9.03
C LEU A 165 -8.31 -27.19 8.18
N SER A 166 -9.14 -26.19 7.86
CA SER A 166 -10.35 -26.31 7.05
C SER A 166 -10.21 -26.72 5.58
N ARG A 167 -9.01 -26.64 4.99
CA ARG A 167 -8.77 -26.83 3.54
C ARG A 167 -9.46 -25.83 2.62
N ALA A 168 -9.99 -24.74 3.17
CA ALA A 168 -10.61 -23.67 2.37
C ALA A 168 -9.57 -22.97 1.46
N PRO A 169 -9.93 -22.62 0.21
CA PRO A 169 -9.14 -21.71 -0.61
C PRO A 169 -9.23 -20.29 -0.05
N MET A 170 -8.09 -19.69 0.29
CA MET A 170 -8.03 -18.41 1.00
C MET A 170 -7.51 -17.28 0.12
N LEU A 171 -8.06 -16.09 0.35
CA LEU A 171 -7.57 -14.82 -0.16
C LEU A 171 -6.87 -14.03 0.95
N LYS A 172 -5.75 -13.37 0.63
CA LYS A 172 -4.99 -12.56 1.58
C LYS A 172 -5.11 -11.09 1.21
N ALA A 173 -5.94 -10.35 1.94
CA ALA A 173 -5.88 -8.89 1.85
C ALA A 173 -4.54 -8.33 2.38
N GLN A 174 -3.93 -7.34 1.73
CA GLN A 174 -2.81 -6.54 2.22
C GLN A 174 -3.07 -5.04 2.09
N HIS A 175 -3.03 -4.35 3.24
CA HIS A 175 -3.02 -2.88 3.35
C HIS A 175 -3.79 -2.14 2.23
N PRO A 176 -5.11 -2.37 2.10
CA PRO A 176 -5.96 -1.72 1.09
C PRO A 176 -6.24 -0.25 1.47
N ASP A 177 -5.18 0.51 1.74
CA ASP A 177 -5.30 1.85 2.33
C ASP A 177 -5.91 2.82 1.32
N TYR A 178 -5.53 2.75 0.03
CA TYR A 178 -6.12 3.58 -1.02
C TYR A 178 -7.59 3.23 -1.25
N GLU A 179 -7.92 1.95 -1.35
CA GLU A 179 -9.28 1.46 -1.58
C GLU A 179 -10.22 1.85 -0.43
N LEU A 180 -9.80 1.60 0.82
CA LEU A 180 -10.58 1.99 1.99
C LEU A 180 -10.67 3.52 2.14
N PHE A 181 -9.63 4.26 1.74
CA PHE A 181 -9.67 5.71 1.73
C PHE A 181 -10.70 6.24 0.73
N GLN A 182 -10.75 5.67 -0.49
CA GLN A 182 -11.72 6.06 -1.53
C GLN A 182 -13.17 5.85 -1.08
N ALA A 183 -13.44 4.86 -0.22
CA ALA A 183 -14.78 4.64 0.36
C ALA A 183 -15.12 5.61 1.51
N GLY A 184 -14.17 6.43 1.95
CA GLY A 184 -14.31 7.31 3.12
C GLY A 184 -14.77 8.73 2.80
N VAL A 185 -15.35 9.40 3.80
CA VAL A 185 -15.85 10.78 3.66
C VAL A 185 -14.76 11.80 3.29
N HIS A 186 -13.51 11.57 3.67
CA HIS A 186 -12.43 12.50 3.31
C HIS A 186 -12.13 12.46 1.79
N ALA A 187 -12.12 11.27 1.18
CA ALA A 187 -11.97 11.16 -0.26
C ALA A 187 -13.20 11.72 -1.00
N ASP A 188 -14.42 11.45 -0.50
CA ASP A 188 -15.67 12.05 -1.00
C ASP A 188 -15.63 13.59 -1.03
N ARG A 189 -14.92 14.20 -0.07
CA ARG A 189 -14.70 15.65 -0.01
C ARG A 189 -13.45 16.14 -0.74
N GLY A 190 -12.82 15.28 -1.55
CA GLY A 190 -11.70 15.65 -2.42
C GLY A 190 -10.35 15.78 -1.71
N LEU A 191 -10.22 15.29 -0.47
CA LEU A 191 -8.90 15.23 0.19
C LEU A 191 -8.03 14.15 -0.45
N SER A 192 -6.73 14.33 -0.30
CA SER A 192 -5.69 13.41 -0.73
C SER A 192 -4.94 12.83 0.46
N CYS A 193 -4.21 11.73 0.24
CA CYS A 193 -3.32 11.15 1.26
C CYS A 193 -2.35 12.20 1.82
N SER A 194 -1.79 13.05 0.94
CA SER A 194 -0.83 14.09 1.32
C SER A 194 -1.43 15.19 2.19
N ASP A 195 -2.74 15.45 2.17
CA ASP A 195 -3.34 16.51 3.00
C ASP A 195 -3.20 16.20 4.50
N CYS A 196 -3.21 14.92 4.86
CA CYS A 196 -3.06 14.49 6.25
C CYS A 196 -1.64 13.98 6.57
N HIS A 197 -1.00 13.25 5.66
CA HIS A 197 0.27 12.57 5.94
C HIS A 197 1.50 13.37 5.53
N MET A 198 1.33 14.37 4.67
CA MET A 198 2.40 15.24 4.17
C MET A 198 1.92 16.71 4.18
N PRO A 199 1.55 17.25 5.36
CA PRO A 199 1.01 18.59 5.45
C PRO A 199 2.03 19.61 4.99
N TYR A 200 1.54 20.75 4.50
CA TYR A 200 2.40 21.87 4.23
C TYR A 200 2.95 22.45 5.54
N ARG A 201 4.22 22.84 5.52
CA ARG A 201 4.89 23.62 6.57
C ARG A 201 5.40 24.93 5.98
N SER A 202 5.42 25.95 6.83
CA SER A 202 5.96 27.26 6.49
C SER A 202 7.20 27.54 7.32
N GLU A 203 8.29 27.92 6.67
CA GLU A 203 9.48 28.49 7.32
C GLU A 203 9.77 29.85 6.67
N GLY A 204 9.51 30.93 7.42
CA GLY A 204 9.53 32.28 6.87
C GLY A 204 8.51 32.43 5.75
N ALA A 205 8.96 32.88 4.57
CA ALA A 205 8.12 33.06 3.38
C ALA A 205 7.98 31.79 2.52
N LEU A 206 8.71 30.71 2.85
CA LEU A 206 8.73 29.49 2.05
C LEU A 206 7.71 28.49 2.60
N LYS A 207 6.88 27.95 1.70
CA LYS A 207 5.97 26.85 1.97
C LYS A 207 6.52 25.58 1.31
N PHE A 208 6.68 24.52 2.09
CA PHE A 208 7.15 23.23 1.59
C PHE A 208 6.31 22.09 2.16
N THR A 209 6.41 20.92 1.55
CA THR A 209 5.67 19.73 1.95
C THR A 209 6.48 18.95 3.00
N ASP A 210 5.89 18.63 4.15
CA ASP A 210 6.53 17.78 5.15
C ASP A 210 6.65 16.35 4.63
N HIS A 211 7.88 15.89 4.40
CA HIS A 211 8.18 14.53 3.93
C HIS A 211 8.37 13.52 5.06
N LYS A 212 8.24 13.94 6.33
CA LYS A 212 8.20 13.02 7.47
C LYS A 212 6.82 12.36 7.57
N ILE A 213 6.56 11.42 6.67
CA ILE A 213 5.32 10.64 6.62
C ILE A 213 5.14 9.87 7.94
N GLN A 214 4.07 10.19 8.66
CA GLN A 214 3.77 9.64 9.98
C GLN A 214 2.26 9.65 10.23
N SER A 215 1.84 9.22 11.43
CA SER A 215 0.46 9.41 11.89
C SER A 215 0.12 10.92 11.92
N PRO A 216 -0.97 11.36 11.27
CA PRO A 216 -1.43 12.76 11.32
C PRO A 216 -1.75 13.21 12.76
N LEU A 217 -2.09 12.26 13.64
CA LEU A 217 -2.32 12.53 15.07
C LEU A 217 -1.08 13.06 15.81
N ASN A 218 0.12 12.91 15.25
CA ASN A 218 1.34 13.49 15.79
C ASN A 218 1.54 14.96 15.39
N ASN A 219 0.68 15.50 14.51
CA ASN A 219 0.76 16.87 13.99
C ASN A 219 -0.64 17.40 13.63
N ILE A 220 -1.57 17.35 14.59
CA ILE A 220 -2.99 17.67 14.38
C ILE A 220 -3.17 19.13 13.95
N VAL A 221 -2.36 20.05 14.50
CA VAL A 221 -2.38 21.48 14.15
C VAL A 221 -2.22 21.73 12.66
N ASN A 222 -1.26 21.07 12.00
CA ASN A 222 -0.99 21.30 10.59
C ASN A 222 -1.75 20.36 9.66
N THR A 223 -2.59 19.47 10.20
CA THR A 223 -3.33 18.47 9.42
C THR A 223 -4.83 18.65 9.61
N CYS A 224 -5.39 18.22 10.73
CA CYS A 224 -6.82 18.25 10.97
C CYS A 224 -7.36 19.67 11.19
N LEU A 225 -6.65 20.50 11.97
CA LEU A 225 -7.12 21.87 12.30
C LEU A 225 -7.09 22.85 11.12
N VAL A 226 -6.56 22.43 9.97
CA VAL A 226 -6.67 23.19 8.72
C VAL A 226 -8.13 23.25 8.24
N CYS A 227 -8.95 22.26 8.59
CA CYS A 227 -10.35 22.15 8.14
C CYS A 227 -11.36 22.01 9.30
N HIS A 228 -10.91 21.54 10.46
CA HIS A 228 -11.79 21.21 11.59
C HIS A 228 -11.70 22.28 12.69
N PRO A 229 -12.85 22.80 13.18
CA PRO A 229 -12.87 23.79 14.27
C PRO A 229 -12.75 23.16 15.67
N GLU A 230 -12.80 21.84 15.79
CA GLU A 230 -12.70 21.14 17.09
C GLU A 230 -11.29 21.21 17.70
N THR A 231 -11.17 20.86 18.98
CA THR A 231 -9.86 20.77 19.66
C THR A 231 -9.07 19.55 19.22
N GLU A 232 -7.74 19.61 19.37
CA GLU A 232 -6.85 18.47 19.08
C GLU A 232 -7.26 17.21 19.85
N GLU A 233 -7.59 17.37 21.14
CA GLU A 233 -8.02 16.29 22.02
C GLU A 233 -9.30 15.64 21.50
N LYS A 234 -10.28 16.45 21.06
CA LYS A 234 -11.55 15.92 20.56
C LYS A 234 -11.35 15.14 19.27
N LEU A 235 -10.54 15.67 18.34
CA LEU A 235 -10.24 14.98 17.07
C LEU A 235 -9.48 13.67 17.30
N ARG A 236 -8.47 13.68 18.18
CA ARG A 236 -7.73 12.49 18.58
C ARG A 236 -8.65 11.43 19.20
N GLN A 237 -9.51 11.85 20.11
CA GLN A 237 -10.48 10.96 20.76
C GLN A 237 -11.47 10.37 19.74
N ASN A 238 -11.96 11.15 18.79
CA ASN A 238 -12.84 10.65 17.73
C ASN A 238 -12.16 9.56 16.87
N VAL A 239 -10.86 9.69 16.60
CA VAL A 239 -10.10 8.65 15.88
C VAL A 239 -9.96 7.38 16.73
N TYR A 240 -9.58 7.53 18.00
CA TYR A 240 -9.42 6.40 18.92
C TYR A 240 -10.74 5.64 19.15
N GLU A 241 -11.85 6.35 19.34
CA GLU A 241 -13.18 5.72 19.47
C GLU A 241 -13.55 4.85 18.26
N ARG A 242 -13.17 5.28 17.05
CA ARG A 242 -13.41 4.49 15.82
C ARG A 242 -12.49 3.29 15.75
N GLN A 243 -11.22 3.45 16.08
CA GLN A 243 -10.26 2.35 16.15
C GLN A 243 -10.70 1.29 17.16
N ASP A 244 -11.20 1.71 18.33
CA ASP A 244 -11.71 0.80 19.36
C ASP A 244 -12.94 0.03 18.88
N LYS A 245 -13.90 0.70 18.24
CA LYS A 245 -15.09 0.04 17.65
C LYS A 245 -14.68 -0.98 16.58
N ILE A 246 -13.74 -0.63 15.70
CA ILE A 246 -13.21 -1.54 14.68
C ILE A 246 -12.50 -2.72 15.34
N ALA A 247 -11.69 -2.48 16.37
CA ALA A 247 -10.98 -3.53 17.09
C ALA A 247 -11.94 -4.51 17.80
N GLN A 248 -13.06 -4.03 18.32
CA GLN A 248 -14.11 -4.86 18.91
C GLN A 248 -14.76 -5.76 17.85
N LEU A 249 -15.19 -5.19 16.71
CA LEU A 249 -15.79 -5.97 15.62
C LEU A 249 -14.81 -6.98 15.03
N LYS A 250 -13.54 -6.59 14.84
CA LYS A 250 -12.46 -7.46 14.40
C LYS A 250 -12.33 -8.68 15.31
N LYS A 251 -12.32 -8.51 16.64
CA LYS A 251 -12.22 -9.63 17.59
C LYS A 251 -13.39 -10.60 17.47
N LEU A 252 -14.60 -10.11 17.26
CA LEU A 252 -15.79 -10.95 17.07
C LEU A 252 -15.71 -11.75 15.77
N ALA A 253 -15.31 -11.10 14.68
CA ALA A 253 -15.10 -11.76 13.39
C ALA A 253 -13.99 -12.83 13.49
N GLU A 254 -12.84 -12.51 14.08
CA GLU A 254 -11.74 -13.45 14.30
C GLU A 254 -12.15 -14.64 15.15
N ALA A 255 -12.88 -14.42 16.26
CA ALA A 255 -13.37 -15.51 17.10
C ALA A 255 -14.33 -16.45 16.35
N THR A 256 -15.11 -15.91 15.41
CA THR A 256 -16.00 -16.69 14.55
C THR A 256 -15.22 -17.49 13.51
N LEU A 257 -14.24 -16.85 12.85
CA LEU A 257 -13.37 -17.50 11.86
C LEU A 257 -12.51 -18.62 12.48
N VAL A 258 -12.01 -18.42 13.71
CA VAL A 258 -11.28 -19.47 14.44
C VAL A 258 -12.15 -20.69 14.71
N LYS A 259 -13.44 -20.53 15.03
CA LYS A 259 -14.37 -21.65 15.22
C LYS A 259 -14.78 -22.33 13.92
N ALA A 260 -14.81 -21.57 12.83
CA ALA A 260 -15.19 -22.07 11.50
C ALA A 260 -14.08 -22.90 10.84
N HIS A 261 -12.82 -22.69 11.24
CA HIS A 261 -11.65 -23.39 10.69
C HIS A 261 -11.23 -24.61 11.48
#